data_AF-A0A7M3BY66-F1
#
_entry.id   AF-A0A7M3BY66-F1
#
_cell.length_a   1.000
_cell.length_b   1.000
_cell.length_c   1.000
_cell.angle_alpha   90.00
_cell.angle_beta   90.00
_cell.angle_gamma   90.00
#
_symmetry.space_group_name_H-M   'P 1'
#
loop_
_entity.id
_entity.type
_entity.pdbx_description
1 polymer ?
#
loop_
_entity_poly.entity_id
_entity_poly.type
_entity_poly.pdbx_seq_one_letter_code
_entity_poly.pdbx_strand_id
1 'polypeptide(L)'
;MTGKFAALVVAAIIAGLVVVNLSLYNTPVDIAPIISAKRREGGLTPGSAGSLQIPDAGDFTETFERPLFSPTRRKFVPEPVAPQLAEVASDPVEQQPAPENVAPAVAPTLLGISIHSGAAKALLRIAGSDAALWYGKDETVDGWKVSNIDKGQAVLERDGKITRISLYPSSQQTPPAESIGQ
;
A
#
# COMPACT_ATOMS: atom_id res chain seq x y z
N MET A 1 -35.74 3.04 -53.56
CA MET A 1 -35.90 4.31 -52.81
C MET A 1 -35.45 4.22 -51.35
N THR A 2 -35.41 3.04 -50.74
CA THR A 2 -35.09 2.80 -49.31
C THR A 2 -33.68 3.20 -48.85
N GLY A 3 -32.64 3.06 -49.68
CA GLY A 3 -31.26 3.35 -49.26
C GLY A 3 -30.97 4.83 -48.94
N LYS A 4 -31.61 5.77 -49.65
CA LYS A 4 -31.44 7.20 -49.42
C LYS A 4 -32.12 7.64 -48.11
N PHE A 5 -33.25 7.04 -47.77
CA PHE A 5 -33.93 7.26 -46.49
C PHE A 5 -33.12 6.69 -45.33
N ALA A 6 -32.55 5.50 -45.46
CA ALA A 6 -31.68 4.92 -44.43
C ALA A 6 -30.44 5.79 -44.18
N ALA A 7 -29.79 6.30 -45.23
CA ALA A 7 -28.66 7.20 -45.10
C ALA A 7 -29.03 8.52 -44.41
N LEU A 8 -30.20 9.08 -44.71
CA LEU A 8 -30.71 10.30 -44.06
C LEU A 8 -30.96 10.06 -42.56
N VAL A 9 -31.56 8.93 -42.20
CA VAL A 9 -31.79 8.56 -40.79
C VAL A 9 -30.47 8.42 -40.03
N VAL A 10 -29.48 7.73 -40.62
CA VAL A 10 -28.16 7.59 -39.99
C VAL A 10 -27.47 8.95 -39.83
N ALA A 11 -27.51 9.80 -40.86
CA ALA A 11 -26.94 11.14 -40.79
C ALA A 11 -27.61 12.00 -39.69
N ALA A 12 -28.93 11.90 -39.53
CA ALA A 12 -29.66 12.58 -38.47
C ALA A 12 -29.26 12.09 -37.08
N ILE A 13 -29.07 10.77 -36.90
CA ILE A 13 -28.60 10.19 -35.63
C ILE A 13 -27.18 10.69 -35.30
N ILE A 14 -26.27 10.67 -36.28
CA ILE A 14 -24.90 11.15 -36.09
C ILE A 14 -24.90 12.63 -35.72
N ALA A 15 -25.67 13.47 -36.43
CA ALA A 15 -25.80 14.89 -36.11
C ALA A 15 -26.33 15.09 -34.68
N GLY A 16 -27.34 14.32 -34.27
CA GLY A 16 -27.85 14.34 -32.90
C GLY A 16 -26.79 13.99 -31.86
N LEU A 17 -26.01 12.91 -32.10
CA LEU A 17 -24.92 12.51 -31.21
C LEU A 17 -23.82 13.57 -31.11
N VAL A 18 -23.47 14.23 -32.22
CA VAL A 18 -22.49 15.33 -32.23
C VAL A 18 -22.99 16.51 -31.40
N VAL A 19 -24.26 16.91 -31.55
CA VAL A 19 -24.87 17.99 -30.76
C VAL A 19 -24.89 17.65 -29.27
N VAL A 20 -25.30 16.42 -28.91
CA VAL A 20 -25.29 15.95 -27.51
C VAL A 20 -23.87 15.97 -26.95
N ASN A 21 -22.89 15.43 -27.67
CA ASN A 21 -21.49 15.40 -27.22
C ASN A 21 -20.91 16.80 -27.02
N LEU A 22 -21.21 17.74 -27.94
CA LEU A 22 -20.76 19.13 -27.82
C LEU A 22 -21.45 19.86 -26.64
N SER A 23 -22.72 19.55 -26.38
CA SER A 23 -23.42 20.04 -25.19
C SER A 23 -22.77 19.52 -23.91
N LEU A 24 -22.49 18.21 -23.83
CA LEU A 24 -21.84 17.61 -22.65
C LEU A 24 -20.44 18.17 -22.41
N TYR A 25 -19.69 18.43 -23.48
CA TYR A 25 -18.34 19.00 -23.38
C TYR A 25 -18.33 20.40 -22.76
N ASN A 26 -19.36 21.21 -23.05
CA ASN A 26 -19.46 22.59 -22.56
C ASN A 26 -20.25 22.71 -21.25
N THR A 27 -20.95 21.66 -20.80
CA THR A 27 -21.60 21.66 -19.48
C THR A 27 -20.58 21.33 -18.40
N PRO A 28 -20.32 22.24 -17.44
CA PRO A 28 -19.49 21.90 -16.29
C PRO A 28 -20.19 20.80 -15.49
N VAL A 29 -19.47 19.72 -15.21
CA VAL A 29 -19.96 18.67 -14.31
C VAL A 29 -19.99 19.26 -12.90
N ASP A 30 -21.15 19.23 -12.26
CA ASP A 30 -21.27 19.60 -10.86
C ASP A 30 -20.62 18.51 -10.00
N ILE A 31 -19.45 18.82 -9.45
CA ILE A 31 -18.68 17.97 -8.52
C ILE A 31 -18.82 18.52 -7.09
N ALA A 32 -19.76 19.45 -6.85
CA ALA A 32 -20.05 19.85 -5.49
C ALA A 32 -20.42 18.59 -4.69
N PRO A 33 -19.95 18.48 -3.44
CA PRO A 33 -20.33 17.36 -2.59
C PRO A 33 -21.85 17.32 -2.50
N ILE A 34 -22.44 16.22 -2.99
CA ILE A 34 -23.86 15.92 -2.81
C ILE A 34 -24.11 15.75 -1.32
N ILE A 35 -24.39 16.87 -0.65
CA ILE A 35 -25.11 16.87 0.61
C ILE A 35 -26.50 16.41 0.22
N SER A 36 -26.70 15.10 0.18
CA SER A 36 -28.04 14.54 0.16
C SER A 36 -28.73 15.11 1.39
N ALA A 37 -29.54 16.17 1.22
CA ALA A 37 -30.43 16.70 2.24
C ALA A 37 -31.56 15.70 2.57
N LYS A 38 -31.65 14.62 1.79
CA LYS A 38 -32.34 13.37 2.11
C LYS A 38 -31.37 12.28 2.59
N ARG A 39 -30.29 12.66 3.27
CA ARG A 39 -29.72 11.84 4.35
C ARG A 39 -30.87 11.72 5.33
N ARG A 40 -31.42 10.51 5.42
CA ARG A 40 -32.33 10.04 6.48
C ARG A 40 -32.17 10.95 7.69
N GLU A 41 -33.22 11.70 8.02
CA GLU A 41 -33.29 12.47 9.27
C GLU A 41 -32.79 11.54 10.38
N GLY A 42 -31.63 11.91 10.91
CA GLY A 42 -30.61 10.97 11.34
C GLY A 42 -29.30 11.71 11.16
N GLY A 43 -29.24 12.86 11.83
CA GLY A 43 -28.20 13.85 11.67
C GLY A 43 -26.82 13.24 11.82
N LEU A 44 -25.89 13.78 11.06
CA LEU A 44 -24.52 14.08 11.45
C LEU A 44 -23.96 14.99 10.36
N THR A 45 -23.43 16.11 10.80
CA THR A 45 -22.74 17.16 10.06
C THR A 45 -21.42 16.67 9.44
N PRO A 46 -20.80 17.42 8.51
CA PRO A 46 -19.59 17.01 7.80
C PRO A 46 -18.41 16.88 8.76
N GLY A 47 -17.82 15.70 8.85
CA GLY A 47 -16.51 15.50 9.45
C GLY A 47 -15.44 15.99 8.49
N SER A 48 -15.01 17.24 8.68
CA SER A 48 -13.65 17.67 8.36
C SER A 48 -12.70 16.56 8.81
N ALA A 49 -11.76 16.12 7.97
CA ALA A 49 -10.61 15.36 8.48
C ALA A 49 -10.07 16.17 9.65
N GLY A 50 -10.25 15.63 10.85
CA GLY A 50 -10.28 16.42 12.06
C GLY A 50 -9.00 17.22 12.16
N SER A 51 -9.13 18.53 12.38
CA SER A 51 -8.13 19.18 13.20
C SER A 51 -7.93 18.28 14.42
N LEU A 52 -6.70 17.91 14.75
CA LEU A 52 -6.38 17.31 16.04
C LEU A 52 -6.89 18.28 17.11
N GLN A 53 -8.13 18.08 17.54
CA GLN A 53 -8.73 18.76 18.66
C GLN A 53 -8.05 18.11 19.86
N ILE A 54 -6.99 18.76 20.32
CA ILE A 54 -6.41 18.47 21.62
C ILE A 54 -7.56 18.74 22.60
N PRO A 55 -8.09 17.71 23.28
CA PRO A 55 -9.15 17.89 24.26
C PRO A 55 -8.63 18.83 25.35
N ASP A 56 -9.49 19.68 25.90
CA ASP A 56 -9.12 20.45 27.08
C ASP A 56 -8.82 19.47 28.24
N ALA A 57 -7.98 19.87 29.19
CA ALA A 57 -7.41 18.98 30.20
C ALA A 57 -8.46 18.24 31.09
N GLY A 58 -9.76 18.61 30.99
CA GLY A 58 -10.88 17.94 31.66
C GLY A 58 -11.45 16.70 30.95
N ASP A 59 -11.21 16.53 29.64
CA ASP A 59 -11.80 15.43 28.85
C ASP A 59 -11.10 14.06 29.04
N PHE A 60 -10.07 14.01 29.89
CA PHE A 60 -9.36 12.77 30.24
C PHE A 60 -9.98 11.99 31.39
N THR A 61 -11.20 12.34 31.84
CA THR A 61 -11.90 11.67 32.94
C THR A 61 -12.00 10.15 32.73
N GLU A 62 -12.22 9.69 31.50
CA GLU A 62 -12.27 8.26 31.16
C GLU A 62 -10.94 7.52 31.42
N THR A 63 -9.80 8.22 31.36
CA THR A 63 -8.47 7.65 31.68
C THR A 63 -8.32 7.37 33.18
N PHE A 64 -8.98 8.17 34.03
CA PHE A 64 -9.02 7.93 35.47
C PHE A 64 -10.00 6.81 35.85
N GLU A 65 -11.08 6.63 35.09
CA GLU A 65 -12.04 5.54 35.32
C GLU A 65 -11.51 4.16 34.90
N ARG A 66 -10.54 4.11 33.97
CA ARG A 66 -9.89 2.88 33.50
C ARG A 66 -8.38 2.93 33.76
N PRO A 67 -7.95 2.88 35.03
CA PRO A 67 -6.55 3.07 35.38
C PRO A 67 -5.69 2.01 34.70
N LEU A 68 -4.66 2.46 33.99
CA LEU A 68 -3.65 1.59 33.36
C LEU A 68 -2.98 0.64 34.38
N PHE A 69 -3.04 1.01 35.66
CA PHE A 69 -2.56 0.25 36.80
C PHE A 69 -3.74 -0.17 37.70
N SER A 70 -4.40 -1.28 37.36
CA SER A 70 -5.33 -1.91 38.30
C SER A 70 -4.56 -2.75 39.34
N PRO A 71 -5.01 -2.83 40.61
CA PRO A 71 -4.42 -3.73 41.61
C PRO A 71 -4.45 -5.20 41.19
N THR A 72 -5.34 -5.54 40.25
CA THR A 72 -5.51 -6.86 39.67
C THR A 72 -4.60 -7.13 38.45
N ARG A 73 -3.80 -6.15 37.99
CA ARG A 73 -2.83 -6.35 36.92
C ARG A 73 -1.73 -7.30 37.40
N ARG A 74 -1.76 -8.55 36.95
CA ARG A 74 -0.70 -9.53 37.20
C ARG A 74 0.37 -9.42 36.13
N LYS A 75 1.63 -9.68 36.51
CA LYS A 75 2.74 -9.77 35.55
C LYS A 75 2.43 -10.89 34.57
N PHE A 76 2.61 -10.63 33.28
CA PHE A 76 2.57 -11.70 32.27
C PHE A 76 3.62 -12.75 32.64
N VAL A 77 3.17 -13.99 32.86
CA VAL A 77 4.05 -15.15 33.00
C VAL A 77 4.01 -15.87 31.65
N PRO A 78 5.10 -15.85 30.87
CA PRO A 78 5.17 -16.62 29.63
C PRO A 78 4.98 -18.11 29.95
N GLU A 79 4.29 -18.83 29.07
CA GLU A 79 4.21 -20.29 29.14
C GLU A 79 5.62 -20.90 29.19
N PRO A 80 5.85 -21.96 29.99
CA PRO A 80 7.13 -22.65 30.04
C PRO A 80 7.55 -23.09 28.64
N VAL A 81 8.69 -22.59 28.16
CA VAL A 81 9.30 -23.01 26.91
C VAL A 81 9.68 -24.48 27.06
N ALA A 82 9.07 -25.36 26.26
CA ALA A 82 9.49 -26.75 26.15
C ALA A 82 10.97 -26.80 25.71
N PRO A 83 11.81 -27.68 26.27
CA PRO A 83 13.22 -27.77 25.92
C PRO A 83 13.39 -28.01 24.42
N GLN A 84 14.11 -27.08 23.78
CA GLN A 84 14.55 -27.22 22.40
C GLN A 84 15.45 -28.45 22.33
N LEU A 85 15.01 -29.48 21.58
CA LEU A 85 15.88 -30.59 21.24
C LEU A 85 16.99 -30.10 20.31
N ALA A 86 18.17 -30.62 20.59
CA ALA A 86 19.47 -30.21 20.07
C ALA A 86 19.54 -30.09 18.55
N GLU A 87 20.36 -29.13 18.16
CA GLU A 87 20.95 -28.91 16.84
C GLU A 87 21.52 -30.23 16.29
N VAL A 88 20.90 -30.74 15.22
CA VAL A 88 21.42 -31.84 14.41
C VAL A 88 21.94 -31.26 13.11
N ALA A 89 23.27 -31.30 13.00
CA ALA A 89 24.09 -31.37 11.78
C ALA A 89 23.54 -30.68 10.52
N SER A 90 24.13 -29.53 10.22
CA SER A 90 24.18 -28.98 8.87
C SER A 90 24.90 -29.95 7.93
N ASP A 91 24.16 -30.48 6.94
CA ASP A 91 24.76 -31.07 5.74
C ASP A 91 25.60 -30.02 5.01
N PRO A 92 26.73 -30.39 4.37
CA PRO A 92 27.53 -29.46 3.59
C PRO A 92 26.71 -28.96 2.39
N VAL A 93 26.33 -27.68 2.42
CA VAL A 93 25.77 -27.02 1.23
C VAL A 93 26.89 -26.87 0.21
N GLU A 94 26.71 -27.54 -0.92
CA GLU A 94 27.53 -27.44 -2.12
C GLU A 94 27.70 -25.96 -2.50
N GLN A 95 28.95 -25.50 -2.48
CA GLN A 95 29.31 -24.10 -2.69
C GLN A 95 29.17 -23.75 -4.18
N GLN A 96 27.99 -23.24 -4.55
CA GLN A 96 27.76 -22.74 -5.91
C GLN A 96 28.67 -21.52 -6.16
N PRO A 97 29.34 -21.42 -7.33
CA PRO A 97 30.35 -20.40 -7.59
C PRO A 97 29.76 -19.00 -7.46
N ALA A 98 30.49 -18.14 -6.75
CA ALA A 98 30.16 -16.74 -6.56
C ALA A 98 30.08 -16.03 -7.93
N PRO A 99 28.94 -15.43 -8.30
CA PRO A 99 28.93 -14.52 -9.43
C PRO A 99 29.65 -13.23 -9.04
N GLU A 100 30.42 -12.76 -10.01
CA GLU A 100 31.29 -11.60 -9.96
C GLU A 100 30.60 -10.38 -9.34
N ASN A 101 31.40 -9.64 -8.59
CA ASN A 101 31.06 -8.41 -7.91
C ASN A 101 30.67 -7.31 -8.91
N VAL A 102 29.43 -7.35 -9.38
CA VAL A 102 28.75 -6.17 -9.91
C VAL A 102 28.23 -5.42 -8.68
N ALA A 103 28.60 -4.14 -8.57
CA ALA A 103 28.20 -3.27 -7.47
C ALA A 103 26.71 -3.50 -7.11
N PRO A 104 26.34 -3.66 -5.83
CA PRO A 104 24.99 -4.02 -5.44
C PRO A 104 24.03 -2.93 -5.92
N ALA A 105 23.35 -3.19 -7.03
CA ALA A 105 22.35 -2.28 -7.54
C ALA A 105 21.21 -2.24 -6.51
N VAL A 106 21.06 -1.08 -5.88
CA VAL A 106 20.24 -0.86 -4.70
C VAL A 106 18.81 -1.33 -4.98
N ALA A 107 18.26 -2.13 -4.07
CA ALA A 107 16.89 -2.59 -4.19
C ALA A 107 15.92 -1.40 -4.13
N PRO A 108 14.89 -1.34 -5.00
CA PRO A 108 13.91 -0.27 -4.97
C PRO A 108 13.13 -0.30 -3.65
N THR A 109 12.75 0.88 -3.17
CA THR A 109 11.99 1.00 -1.91
C THR A 109 10.53 0.66 -2.15
N LEU A 110 9.96 -0.20 -1.30
CA LEU A 110 8.54 -0.50 -1.29
C LEU A 110 7.77 0.54 -0.48
N LEU A 111 6.86 1.26 -1.13
CA LEU A 111 6.10 2.35 -0.53
C LEU A 111 4.63 1.99 -0.27
N GLY A 112 4.10 0.99 -0.97
CA GLY A 112 2.69 0.63 -0.85
C GLY A 112 2.39 -0.70 -1.52
N ILE A 113 1.29 -1.32 -1.09
CA ILE A 113 0.77 -2.56 -1.66
C ILE A 113 -0.73 -2.36 -1.87
N SER A 114 -1.22 -2.71 -3.05
CA SER A 114 -2.63 -2.72 -3.39
C SER A 114 -3.03 -4.13 -3.80
N ILE A 115 -4.04 -4.69 -3.13
CA ILE A 115 -4.59 -6.01 -3.45
C ILE A 115 -6.08 -5.82 -3.72
N HIS A 116 -6.50 -6.09 -4.95
CA HIS A 116 -7.89 -5.98 -5.37
C HIS A 116 -8.27 -7.16 -6.25
N SER A 117 -9.40 -7.82 -5.93
CA SER A 117 -9.99 -8.90 -6.72
C SER A 117 -8.98 -9.99 -7.17
N GLY A 118 -8.04 -10.37 -6.31
CA GLY A 118 -7.02 -11.39 -6.60
C GLY A 118 -5.79 -10.90 -7.37
N ALA A 119 -5.75 -9.64 -7.79
CA ALA A 119 -4.57 -9.01 -8.36
C ALA A 119 -3.84 -8.18 -7.29
N ALA A 120 -2.51 -8.30 -7.23
CA ALA A 120 -1.66 -7.53 -6.35
C ALA A 120 -0.73 -6.62 -7.16
N LYS A 121 -0.55 -5.39 -6.68
CA LYS A 121 0.41 -4.42 -7.20
C LYS A 121 1.24 -3.83 -6.06
N ALA A 122 2.51 -3.57 -6.32
CA ALA A 122 3.45 -2.96 -5.40
C ALA A 122 3.86 -1.58 -5.93
N LEU A 123 3.80 -0.56 -5.08
CA LEU A 123 4.30 0.78 -5.38
C LEU A 123 5.79 0.80 -5.06
N LEU A 124 6.62 0.84 -6.11
CA LEU A 124 8.07 0.77 -5.99
C LEU A 124 8.69 2.10 -6.44
N ARG A 125 9.66 2.57 -5.66
CA ARG A 125 10.50 3.73 -5.98
C ARG A 125 11.94 3.29 -6.22
N ILE A 126 12.46 3.62 -7.39
CA ILE A 126 13.86 3.32 -7.77
C ILE A 126 14.79 4.19 -6.91
N ALA A 127 15.94 3.63 -6.51
CA ALA A 127 16.95 4.38 -5.76
C ALA A 127 17.43 5.59 -6.58
N GLY A 128 17.36 6.79 -5.99
CA GLY A 128 17.73 8.04 -6.67
C GLY A 128 16.65 8.67 -7.56
N SER A 129 15.48 8.01 -7.71
CA SER A 129 14.30 8.59 -8.36
C SER A 129 13.30 9.05 -7.31
N ASP A 130 12.62 10.17 -7.57
CA ASP A 130 11.47 10.61 -6.75
C ASP A 130 10.15 9.99 -7.24
N ALA A 131 10.12 9.48 -8.46
CA ALA A 131 8.92 8.85 -9.03
C ALA A 131 8.73 7.43 -8.49
N ALA A 132 7.53 7.15 -8.00
CA ALA A 132 7.08 5.82 -7.60
C ALA A 132 5.98 5.32 -8.55
N LEU A 133 6.11 4.08 -9.01
CA LEU A 133 5.18 3.47 -9.98
C LEU A 133 4.62 2.15 -9.44
N TRP A 134 3.42 1.80 -9.89
CA TRP A 134 2.73 0.56 -9.50
C TRP A 134 3.13 -0.58 -10.43
N TYR A 135 3.73 -1.62 -9.86
CA TYR A 135 4.16 -2.81 -10.57
C TYR A 135 3.36 -4.04 -10.17
N GLY A 136 2.93 -4.82 -11.16
CA GLY A 136 2.31 -6.13 -10.97
C GLY A 136 3.33 -7.26 -10.81
N LYS A 137 2.83 -8.47 -10.58
CA LYS A 137 3.64 -9.70 -10.66
C LYS A 137 4.24 -9.84 -12.06
N ASP A 138 5.48 -10.32 -12.11
CA ASP A 138 6.30 -10.55 -13.31
C ASP A 138 6.74 -9.29 -14.07
N GLU A 139 6.40 -8.09 -13.57
CA GLU A 139 6.90 -6.83 -14.12
C GLU A 139 8.32 -6.52 -13.59
N THR A 140 9.09 -5.75 -14.37
CA THR A 140 10.48 -5.42 -14.05
C THR A 140 10.65 -3.92 -13.75
N VAL A 141 11.37 -3.61 -12.67
CA VAL A 141 11.72 -2.26 -12.23
C VAL A 141 13.23 -2.16 -12.02
N ASP A 142 13.90 -1.29 -12.76
CA ASP A 142 15.37 -1.11 -12.69
C ASP A 142 16.18 -2.40 -12.96
N GLY A 143 15.58 -3.48 -13.46
CA GLY A 143 16.21 -4.81 -13.58
C GLY A 143 15.93 -5.75 -12.40
N TRP A 144 15.05 -5.38 -11.48
CA TRP A 144 14.42 -6.29 -10.52
C TRP A 144 13.05 -6.74 -11.05
N LYS A 145 12.82 -8.04 -11.17
CA LYS A 145 11.53 -8.62 -11.51
C LYS A 145 10.72 -8.87 -10.24
N VAL A 146 9.46 -8.46 -10.21
CA VAL A 146 8.56 -8.69 -9.06
C VAL A 146 8.03 -10.13 -9.12
N SER A 147 8.57 -11.03 -8.30
CA SER A 147 8.20 -12.44 -8.33
C SER A 147 6.95 -12.77 -7.52
N ASN A 148 6.73 -12.08 -6.39
CA ASN A 148 5.52 -12.23 -5.58
C ASN A 148 5.19 -10.94 -4.81
N ILE A 149 3.91 -10.72 -4.52
CA ILE A 149 3.41 -9.59 -3.73
C ILE A 149 2.40 -10.13 -2.71
N ASP A 150 2.72 -9.99 -1.43
CA ASP A 150 1.85 -10.36 -0.30
C ASP A 150 1.36 -9.09 0.43
N LYS A 151 0.49 -9.26 1.43
CA LYS A 151 -0.16 -8.15 2.16
C LYS A 151 0.77 -7.11 2.82
N GLY A 152 2.04 -7.45 3.07
CA GLY A 152 2.98 -6.55 3.76
C GLY A 152 4.40 -6.60 3.23
N GLN A 153 4.62 -7.26 2.10
CA GLN A 153 5.96 -7.50 1.56
C GLN A 153 5.88 -7.74 0.05
N ALA A 154 6.93 -7.34 -0.66
CA ALA A 154 7.15 -7.69 -2.05
C ALA A 154 8.43 -8.52 -2.16
N VAL A 155 8.42 -9.53 -3.02
CA VAL A 155 9.58 -10.35 -3.36
C VAL A 155 10.06 -9.93 -4.74
N LEU A 156 11.30 -9.49 -4.80
CA LEU A 156 11.97 -9.04 -6.02
C LEU A 156 13.09 -10.02 -6.35
N GLU A 157 13.30 -10.27 -7.64
CA GLU A 157 14.30 -11.19 -8.16
C GLU A 157 15.17 -10.46 -9.18
N ARG A 158 16.50 -10.57 -9.05
CA ARG A 158 17.46 -10.08 -10.04
C ARG A 158 18.62 -11.06 -10.12
N ASP A 159 18.98 -11.52 -11.32
CA ASP A 159 20.12 -12.41 -11.55
C ASP A 159 20.16 -13.64 -10.63
N GLY A 160 18.99 -14.23 -10.35
CA GLY A 160 18.83 -15.37 -9.43
C GLY A 160 18.89 -15.01 -7.94
N LYS A 161 19.12 -13.75 -7.57
CA LYS A 161 19.05 -13.25 -6.19
C LYS A 161 17.65 -12.81 -5.85
N ILE A 162 17.11 -13.36 -4.78
CA ILE A 162 15.78 -13.04 -4.26
C ILE A 162 15.95 -12.06 -3.09
N THR A 163 15.28 -10.90 -3.16
CA THR A 163 15.23 -9.90 -2.10
C THR A 163 13.79 -9.71 -1.65
N ARG A 164 13.55 -9.86 -0.34
CA ARG A 164 12.25 -9.61 0.27
C ARG A 164 12.27 -8.22 0.90
N ILE A 165 11.33 -7.38 0.50
CA ILE A 165 11.22 -6.01 0.98
C ILE A 165 9.90 -5.88 1.72
N SER A 166 9.99 -5.60 3.02
CA SER A 166 8.82 -5.38 3.87
C SER A 166 8.31 -3.95 3.72
N LEU A 167 6.99 -3.79 3.64
CA LEU A 167 6.34 -2.47 3.65
C LEU A 167 6.52 -1.77 5.00
N TYR A 168 6.64 -2.55 6.07
CA TYR A 168 6.84 -2.06 7.44
C TYR A 168 8.11 -2.70 8.01
N PRO A 169 9.28 -2.04 7.90
CA PRO A 169 10.50 -2.52 8.54
C PRO A 169 10.34 -2.45 10.06
N SER A 170 10.69 -3.53 10.76
CA SER A 170 10.77 -3.55 12.21
C SER A 170 11.91 -2.62 12.66
N SER A 171 11.65 -1.73 13.62
CA SER A 171 12.61 -0.73 14.13
C SER A 171 13.88 -1.31 14.78
N GLN A 172 14.07 -2.63 14.78
CA GLN A 172 15.27 -3.31 15.26
C GLN A 172 16.41 -3.37 14.23
N GLN A 173 16.17 -3.01 12.96
CA GLN A 173 17.19 -3.03 11.91
C GLN A 173 17.97 -1.71 11.80
N THR A 174 18.19 -0.99 12.89
CA THR A 174 19.21 0.07 12.95
C THR A 174 20.49 -0.59 13.46
N PRO A 175 21.58 -0.65 12.67
CA PRO A 175 22.88 -1.05 13.19
C PRO A 175 23.17 -0.19 14.43
N PRO A 176 23.70 -0.76 15.53
CA PRO A 176 24.12 0.05 16.67
C PRO A 176 25.05 1.13 16.16
N ALA A 177 24.66 2.40 16.34
CA ALA A 177 25.56 3.52 16.15
C ALA A 177 26.82 3.20 16.96
N GLU A 178 27.97 3.14 16.28
CA GLU A 178 29.27 2.95 16.91
C GLU A 178 29.34 3.86 18.14
N SER A 179 29.38 3.23 19.31
CA SER A 179 29.81 3.88 20.53
C SER A 179 31.27 4.25 20.30
N ILE A 180 31.51 5.47 19.84
CA ILE A 180 32.83 6.10 19.92
C ILE A 180 33.04 6.39 21.41
N GLY A 181 33.46 5.36 22.14
CA GLY A 181 34.22 5.52 23.35
C GLY A 181 35.68 5.73 22.94
N GLN A 182 36.23 6.88 23.33
CA GLN A 182 37.55 7.15 23.91
C GLN A 182 37.78 8.67 23.85
#